data_AF-A0A2H8TS33-F1
#
_entry.id   AF-A0A2H8TS33-F1
#
_cell.length_a   1.000
_cell.length_b   1.000
_cell.length_c   1.000
_cell.angle_alpha   90.00
_cell.angle_beta   90.00
_cell.angle_gamma   90.00
#
_symmetry.space_group_name_H-M   'P 1'
#
loop_
_entity.id
_entity.type
_entity.pdbx_description
1 polymer ?
#
loop_
_entity_poly.entity_id
_entity_poly.type
_entity_poly.pdbx_seq_one_letter_code
_entity_poly.pdbx_strand_id
1 'polypeptide(L)'
;MSDVILIESDDTSSIDSSNTDLTTRSHEPSKRGRKTKSKPSNNTKNVKLQYKFSCALREDHGQSLFGVQFNHLLNEDQPLIFASVGSNRVSVYQCLDDGTINLLQSYADPDVSFYC
;
A
#
# COMPACT_ATOMS: atom_id res chain seq x y z
N MET A 1 -17.69 21.02 -13.48
CA MET A 1 -16.83 20.29 -14.41
C MET A 1 -15.59 19.91 -13.62
N SER A 2 -15.45 18.67 -13.19
CA SER A 2 -14.27 18.19 -12.48
C SER A 2 -13.28 17.64 -13.50
N ASP A 3 -12.07 18.19 -13.52
CA ASP A 3 -11.01 17.77 -14.42
C ASP A 3 -10.43 16.43 -13.94
N VAL A 4 -10.67 15.37 -14.69
CA VAL A 4 -10.00 14.07 -14.54
C VAL A 4 -8.64 14.19 -15.22
N ILE A 5 -7.57 14.33 -14.44
CA ILE A 5 -6.20 14.32 -14.98
C ILE A 5 -5.80 12.87 -15.22
N LEU A 6 -5.83 12.44 -16.48
CA LEU A 6 -5.16 11.22 -16.94
C LEU A 6 -3.65 11.45 -16.87
N ILE A 7 -3.00 10.81 -15.91
CA ILE A 7 -1.53 10.75 -15.87
C ILE A 7 -1.11 9.69 -16.89
N GLU A 8 -0.45 10.13 -17.96
CA GLU A 8 0.22 9.24 -18.92
C GLU A 8 1.27 8.39 -18.19
N SER A 9 1.36 7.12 -18.56
CA SER A 9 2.28 6.16 -17.95
C SER A 9 3.70 6.40 -18.46
N ASP A 10 4.49 7.17 -17.71
CA ASP A 10 5.94 7.25 -17.92
C ASP A 10 6.67 6.08 -17.24
N ASP A 11 7.68 5.59 -17.95
CA ASP A 11 8.36 4.31 -17.78
C ASP A 11 8.83 3.98 -16.36
N THR A 12 8.58 2.73 -16.00
CA THR A 12 9.04 2.05 -14.80
C THR A 12 10.58 1.98 -14.73
N SER A 13 11.16 2.42 -13.62
CA SER A 13 12.43 1.86 -13.14
C SER A 13 12.25 1.34 -11.71
N SER A 14 12.26 0.01 -11.58
CA SER A 14 12.25 -0.66 -10.28
C SER A 14 13.69 -0.78 -9.79
N ILE A 15 13.98 -0.13 -8.67
CA ILE A 15 15.24 -0.31 -7.95
C ILE A 15 15.19 -1.63 -7.17
N ASP A 16 15.92 -2.63 -7.67
CA ASP A 16 16.14 -3.89 -6.96
C ASP A 16 16.94 -3.61 -5.67
N SER A 17 16.29 -3.72 -4.53
CA SER A 17 16.92 -3.52 -3.23
C SER A 17 17.57 -4.83 -2.79
N SER A 18 18.79 -5.08 -3.26
CA SER A 18 19.63 -6.17 -2.75
C SER A 18 20.10 -5.84 -1.33
N ASN A 19 19.63 -6.62 -0.35
CA ASN A 19 20.01 -6.54 1.06
C ASN A 19 21.53 -6.79 1.23
N THR A 20 22.25 -5.91 1.91
CA THR A 20 23.66 -6.11 2.28
C THR A 20 23.75 -6.85 3.62
N ASP A 21 24.07 -8.15 3.56
CA ASP A 21 24.38 -8.95 4.75
C ASP A 21 25.71 -8.49 5.39
N LEU A 22 25.62 -7.69 6.46
CA LEU A 22 26.75 -7.39 7.34
C LEU A 22 27.06 -8.62 8.22
N THR A 23 27.92 -9.52 7.73
CA THR A 23 28.44 -10.63 8.55
C THR A 23 29.82 -10.28 9.13
N THR A 24 29.85 -9.92 10.40
CA THR A 24 31.09 -9.80 11.18
C THR A 24 31.59 -11.21 11.52
N ARG A 25 32.69 -11.66 10.89
CA ARG A 25 33.34 -12.95 11.17
C ARG A 25 34.36 -12.81 12.30
N SER A 26 34.11 -13.46 13.44
CA SER A 26 35.12 -13.80 14.45
C SER A 26 35.35 -15.31 14.43
N HIS A 27 36.61 -15.73 14.35
CA HIS A 27 37.06 -17.12 14.21
C HIS A 27 37.43 -17.71 15.58
N GLU A 28 36.81 -18.83 15.96
CA GLU A 28 37.37 -19.77 16.94
C GLU A 28 36.82 -21.20 16.70
N PRO A 29 37.64 -22.28 16.70
CA PRO A 29 37.15 -23.62 16.41
C PRO A 29 36.96 -24.44 17.70
N SER A 30 35.77 -25.02 17.90
CA SER A 30 35.59 -26.11 18.86
C SER A 30 34.73 -27.26 18.28
N LYS A 31 35.15 -28.49 18.63
CA LYS A 31 34.71 -29.77 18.07
C LYS A 31 33.49 -30.33 18.82
N ARG A 32 32.76 -31.22 18.10
CA ARG A 32 31.90 -32.35 18.56
C ARG A 32 30.38 -32.17 18.44
N GLY A 33 29.74 -33.17 17.82
CA GLY A 33 28.35 -33.54 18.08
C GLY A 33 27.46 -33.69 16.86
N ARG A 34 27.41 -34.90 16.27
CA ARG A 34 26.39 -35.31 15.30
C ARG A 34 25.02 -35.30 16.00
N LYS A 35 24.18 -34.32 15.70
CA LYS A 35 22.71 -34.41 15.81
C LYS A 35 22.15 -33.79 14.54
N THR A 36 21.64 -34.63 13.64
CA THR A 36 20.82 -34.19 12.50
C THR A 36 19.50 -33.67 13.06
N LYS A 37 19.49 -32.42 13.54
CA LYS A 37 18.25 -31.65 13.66
C LYS A 37 17.77 -31.44 12.23
N SER A 38 16.70 -32.13 11.84
CA SER A 38 15.92 -31.75 10.67
C SER A 38 15.60 -30.27 10.82
N LYS A 39 16.22 -29.42 9.99
CA LYS A 39 15.84 -28.01 9.89
C LYS A 39 14.34 -28.00 9.59
N PRO A 40 13.51 -27.24 10.31
CA PRO A 40 12.16 -27.00 9.85
C PRO A 40 12.32 -26.44 8.44
N SER A 41 11.76 -27.15 7.47
CA SER A 41 11.63 -26.65 6.11
C SER A 41 10.75 -25.41 6.25
N ASN A 42 11.39 -24.23 6.27
CA ASN A 42 10.71 -22.96 6.06
C ASN A 42 10.23 -22.99 4.61
N ASN A 43 9.17 -23.75 4.38
CA ASN A 43 8.41 -23.76 3.16
C ASN A 43 7.52 -22.52 3.18
N THR A 44 8.15 -21.35 3.38
CA THR A 44 7.54 -20.08 3.03
C THR A 44 7.45 -20.12 1.52
N LYS A 45 6.30 -20.58 1.03
CA LYS A 45 5.94 -20.43 -0.38
C LYS A 45 6.17 -18.95 -0.68
N ASN A 46 7.18 -18.64 -1.48
CA ASN A 46 7.43 -17.29 -1.96
C ASN A 46 6.24 -16.93 -2.84
N VAL A 47 5.18 -16.37 -2.23
CA VAL A 47 4.06 -15.80 -2.96
C VAL A 47 4.59 -14.52 -3.59
N LYS A 48 4.98 -14.62 -4.87
CA LYS A 48 5.41 -13.47 -5.65
C LYS A 48 4.17 -12.61 -5.86
N LEU A 49 3.98 -11.60 -5.01
CA LEU A 49 2.89 -10.65 -5.16
C LEU A 49 3.12 -9.88 -6.46
N GLN A 50 2.19 -10.04 -7.41
CA GLN A 50 2.21 -9.34 -8.70
C GLN A 50 1.13 -8.28 -8.65
N TYR A 51 1.53 -7.02 -8.54
CA TYR A 51 0.64 -5.87 -8.61
C TYR A 51 0.94 -5.09 -9.89
N LYS A 52 -0.10 -4.53 -10.49
CA LYS A 52 0.00 -3.61 -11.63
C LYS A 52 -0.63 -2.29 -11.22
N PHE A 53 0.06 -1.18 -11.51
CA PHE A 53 -0.52 0.14 -11.37
C PHE A 53 -1.73 0.29 -12.31
N SER A 54 -2.84 0.80 -11.78
CA SER A 54 -4.10 0.93 -12.53
C SER A 54 -4.50 2.39 -12.71
N CYS A 55 -4.58 3.14 -11.61
CA CYS A 55 -4.93 4.56 -11.65
C CYS A 55 -4.33 5.33 -10.48
N ALA A 56 -4.34 6.66 -10.61
CA ALA A 56 -4.07 7.62 -9.55
C ALA A 56 -4.97 8.84 -9.74
N LEU A 57 -5.33 9.49 -8.64
CA LEU A 57 -6.06 10.76 -8.64
C LEU A 57 -5.51 11.67 -7.55
N ARG A 58 -5.77 12.96 -7.67
CA ARG A 58 -5.39 13.97 -6.67
C ARG A 58 -6.66 14.65 -6.18
N GLU A 59 -6.81 14.78 -4.86
CA GLU A 59 -7.92 15.51 -4.27
C GLU A 59 -7.78 17.03 -4.53
N ASP A 60 -8.93 17.70 -4.66
CA ASP A 60 -9.05 19.12 -5.02
C ASP A 60 -8.42 20.06 -3.99
N HIS A 61 -8.46 19.68 -2.71
CA HIS A 61 -7.92 20.46 -1.60
C HIS A 61 -6.38 20.60 -1.65
N GLY A 62 -5.68 19.75 -2.40
CA GLY A 62 -4.24 19.87 -2.63
C GLY A 62 -3.34 19.69 -1.40
N GLN A 63 -3.90 19.24 -0.28
CA GLN A 63 -3.19 18.93 0.96
C GLN A 63 -2.80 17.45 1.02
N SER A 64 -1.89 17.11 1.93
CA SER A 64 -1.48 15.72 2.14
C SER A 64 -2.62 14.84 2.67
N LEU A 65 -2.64 13.59 2.22
CA LEU A 65 -3.45 12.52 2.81
C LEU A 65 -2.63 11.84 3.91
N PHE A 66 -3.20 11.71 5.10
CA PHE A 66 -2.55 11.11 6.27
C PHE A 66 -3.01 9.68 6.55
N GLY A 67 -4.15 9.29 6.00
CA GLY A 67 -4.67 7.94 6.18
C GLY A 67 -5.58 7.51 5.04
N VAL A 68 -5.63 6.19 4.83
CA VAL A 68 -6.56 5.53 3.91
C VAL A 68 -6.97 4.19 4.52
N GLN A 69 -8.24 3.82 4.41
CA GLN A 69 -8.75 2.56 4.95
C GLN A 69 -9.87 1.98 4.10
N PHE A 70 -9.76 0.70 3.75
CA PHE A 70 -10.84 -0.06 3.14
C PHE A 70 -11.91 -0.43 4.17
N ASN A 71 -13.17 -0.44 3.73
CA ASN A 71 -14.27 -0.98 4.50
C ASN A 71 -14.29 -2.51 4.40
N HIS A 72 -13.72 -3.17 5.40
CA HIS A 72 -13.66 -4.63 5.47
C HIS A 72 -14.96 -5.31 5.94
N LEU A 73 -16.01 -4.54 6.25
CA LEU A 73 -17.30 -5.07 6.68
C LEU A 73 -18.23 -5.38 5.49
N LEU A 74 -17.80 -5.06 4.27
CA LEU A 74 -18.55 -5.34 3.05
C LEU A 74 -18.40 -6.81 2.64
N ASN A 75 -19.49 -7.39 2.15
CA ASN A 75 -19.49 -8.74 1.60
C ASN A 75 -18.82 -8.77 0.21
N GLU A 76 -18.49 -9.97 -0.29
CA GLU A 76 -17.84 -10.15 -1.59
C GLU A 76 -18.69 -9.63 -2.78
N ASP A 77 -20.02 -9.65 -2.66
CA ASP A 77 -20.94 -9.14 -3.68
C ASP A 77 -21.10 -7.61 -3.67
N GLN A 78 -20.45 -6.93 -2.71
CA GLN A 78 -20.53 -5.48 -2.57
C GLN A 78 -19.28 -4.82 -3.14
N PRO A 79 -19.41 -3.59 -3.67
CA PRO A 79 -18.27 -2.89 -4.24
C PRO A 79 -17.21 -2.61 -3.18
N LEU A 80 -15.94 -2.68 -3.57
CA LEU A 80 -14.83 -2.32 -2.70
C LEU A 80 -14.84 -0.80 -2.48
N ILE A 81 -15.01 -0.41 -1.22
CA ILE A 81 -15.06 1.00 -0.80
C ILE A 81 -13.91 1.27 0.15
N PHE A 82 -13.25 2.42 -0.01
CA PHE A 82 -12.27 2.93 0.93
C PHE A 82 -12.51 4.41 1.22
N ALA A 83 -11.95 4.89 2.33
CA ALA A 83 -11.95 6.29 2.68
C ALA A 83 -10.53 6.81 2.85
N SER A 84 -10.26 8.05 2.44
CA SER A 84 -9.04 8.80 2.75
C SER A 84 -9.34 9.91 3.75
N VAL A 85 -8.31 10.31 4.50
CA VAL A 85 -8.38 11.46 5.41
C VAL A 85 -7.17 12.37 5.20
N GLY A 86 -7.43 13.68 5.11
CA GLY A 86 -6.42 14.69 4.89
C GLY A 86 -6.99 16.09 5.05
N SER A 87 -6.20 17.02 5.58
CA SER A 87 -6.69 18.36 5.99
C SER A 87 -7.95 18.22 6.88
N ASN A 88 -8.96 19.06 6.64
CA ASN A 88 -10.27 18.99 7.29
C ASN A 88 -11.26 18.04 6.56
N ARG A 89 -10.79 17.13 5.70
CA ARG A 89 -11.63 16.33 4.81
C ARG A 89 -11.56 14.83 5.06
N VAL A 90 -12.71 14.19 4.84
CA VAL A 90 -12.85 12.74 4.72
C VAL A 90 -13.54 12.45 3.39
N SER A 91 -12.86 11.72 2.50
CA SER A 91 -13.36 11.39 1.16
C SER A 91 -13.58 9.88 1.04
N VAL A 92 -14.73 9.46 0.50
CA VAL A 92 -15.15 8.06 0.34
C VAL A 92 -15.19 7.72 -1.14
N TYR A 93 -14.56 6.61 -1.50
CA TYR A 93 -14.34 6.17 -2.87
C TYR A 93 -14.80 4.74 -3.09
N GLN A 94 -15.19 4.46 -4.33
CA GLN A 94 -15.49 3.13 -4.83
C GLN A 94 -14.46 2.71 -5.89
N CYS A 95 -13.91 1.52 -5.76
CA CYS A 95 -13.15 0.88 -6.84
C CYS A 95 -14.11 0.31 -7.89
N LEU A 96 -13.85 0.59 -9.16
CA LEU A 96 -14.60 0.05 -10.30
C LEU A 96 -13.86 -1.14 -10.94
N ASP A 97 -14.60 -1.98 -11.66
CA ASP A 97 -14.06 -3.21 -12.26
C ASP A 97 -13.03 -2.96 -13.37
N ASP A 98 -13.05 -1.78 -13.98
CA ASP A 98 -12.06 -1.34 -14.97
C ASP A 98 -10.74 -0.87 -14.32
N GLY A 99 -10.64 -0.95 -12.99
CA GLY A 99 -9.47 -0.54 -12.23
C GLY A 99 -9.38 0.97 -11.99
N THR A 100 -10.43 1.73 -12.29
CA THR A 100 -10.55 3.13 -11.93
C THR A 100 -11.20 3.31 -10.54
N ILE A 101 -11.21 4.54 -10.04
CA ILE A 101 -11.76 4.89 -8.73
C ILE A 101 -12.77 6.01 -8.92
N ASN A 102 -13.95 5.85 -8.34
CA ASN A 102 -15.01 6.85 -8.34
C ASN A 102 -15.13 7.51 -6.96
N LEU A 103 -15.25 8.85 -6.91
CA LEU A 103 -15.56 9.57 -5.69
C LEU A 103 -17.06 9.47 -5.40
N LEU A 104 -17.43 8.89 -4.25
CA LEU A 104 -18.81 8.80 -3.81
C LEU A 104 -19.22 10.05 -3.03
N GLN A 105 -18.39 10.43 -2.05
CA GLN A 105 -18.71 11.52 -1.14
C GLN A 105 -17.45 12.13 -0.55
N SER A 106 -17.49 13.44 -0.28
CA SER A 106 -16.46 14.13 0.48
C SER A 106 -17.14 14.97 1.56
N TYR A 107 -16.62 14.87 2.77
CA TYR A 107 -17.05 15.62 3.94
C TYR A 107 -15.95 16.58 4.34
N ALA A 108 -16.32 17.78 4.76
CA ALA A 108 -15.38 18.77 5.27
C ALA A 108 -15.88 19.28 6.62
N ASP A 109 -15.00 19.31 7.62
CA ASP A 109 -15.28 20.00 8.88
C ASP A 109 -15.35 21.51 8.61
N PRO A 110 -16.44 22.21 9.00
CA PRO A 110 -16.53 23.66 8.85
C PRO A 110 -15.48 24.44 9.67
N ASP A 111 -14.92 23.88 10.74
CA ASP A 111 -13.88 24.53 11.54
C ASP A 111 -12.47 24.20 11.03
N VAL A 112 -11.95 25.04 10.14
CA VAL A 112 -10.63 24.86 9.53
C VAL A 112 -9.44 25.20 10.44
N SER A 113 -9.66 25.73 11.65
CA SER A 113 -8.59 26.32 12.47
C SER A 113 -7.56 25.33 13.01
N PHE A 114 -7.91 24.04 13.06
CA PHE A 114 -7.08 22.97 13.63
C PHE A 114 -6.33 22.12 12.60
N TYR A 115 -6.45 22.44 11.32
CA TYR A 115 -5.93 21.61 10.22
C TYR A 115 -4.74 22.27 9.52
N CYS A 116 -3.78 21.44 9.11
CA CYS A 116 -2.56 21.86 8.41
C CYS A 116 -2.83 22.18 6.93
#